data_AF-A0A0F9AZM4-F1
#
_entry.id   AF-A0A0F9AZM4-F1
#
_cell.length_a   1.000
_cell.length_b   1.000
_cell.length_c   1.000
_cell.angle_alpha   90.00
_cell.angle_beta   90.00
_cell.angle_gamma   90.00
#
_symmetry.space_group_name_H-M   'P 1'
#
loop_
_entity.id
_entity.type
_entity.pdbx_description
1 polymer ?
#
loop_
_entity_poly.entity_id
_entity_poly.type
_entity_poly.pdbx_seq_one_letter_code
_entity_poly.pdbx_strand_id
1 'polypeptide(L)'
;SVIDTEGGFWGMVRMWLGTCTGSSVLVEVKVEASIDGGSNYYHIGQFPILDEDDDDIEIARPVYIPKPASGQTVTKVRLNTVSSAGTTPVVPVNAAYLEPLVSLGIPGVDAELTVGVEKLI
;
A
#
# COMPACT_ATOMS: atom_id res chain seq x y z
N SER A 1 -12.36 17.17 20.89
CA SER A 1 -11.12 16.36 20.91
C SER A 1 -10.08 17.09 20.10
N VAL A 2 -8.84 17.14 20.58
CA VAL A 2 -7.70 17.62 19.77
C VAL A 2 -7.22 16.42 18.97
N ILE A 3 -7.08 16.55 17.66
CA ILE A 3 -6.53 15.52 16.77
C ILE A 3 -5.21 16.08 16.28
N ASP A 4 -4.11 15.58 16.85
CA ASP A 4 -2.78 15.93 16.38
C ASP A 4 -2.56 15.26 15.02
N THR A 5 -2.34 16.05 13.97
CA THR A 5 -2.09 15.58 12.60
C THR A 5 -0.62 15.17 12.37
N GLU A 6 0.18 15.13 13.44
CA GLU A 6 1.63 15.04 13.35
C GLU A 6 2.10 13.62 13.03
N GLY A 7 2.84 13.50 11.94
CA GLY A 7 3.70 12.35 11.62
C GLY A 7 3.05 11.30 10.70
N GLY A 8 3.91 10.63 9.93
CA GLY A 8 3.55 9.75 8.83
C GLY A 8 4.24 10.19 7.55
N PHE A 9 3.97 9.49 6.46
CA PHE A 9 4.55 9.81 5.15
C PHE A 9 3.63 9.35 4.02
N TRP A 10 3.74 9.99 2.86
CA TRP A 10 3.10 9.49 1.66
C TRP A 10 3.90 8.33 1.10
N GLY A 11 3.22 7.27 0.66
CA GLY A 11 3.83 6.14 -0.02
C GLY A 11 3.04 5.75 -1.26
N MET A 12 3.71 5.11 -2.21
CA MET A 12 3.10 4.46 -3.36
C MET A 12 2.97 2.97 -3.06
N VAL A 13 1.74 2.46 -3.12
CA VAL A 13 1.49 1.03 -3.12
C VAL A 13 1.37 0.58 -4.57
N ARG A 14 2.23 -0.32 -5.00
CA ARG A 14 2.22 -0.88 -6.36
C ARG A 14 1.83 -2.35 -6.29
N MET A 15 1.01 -2.78 -7.24
CA MET A 15 0.56 -4.15 -7.35
C MET A 15 0.81 -4.62 -8.78
N TRP A 16 1.58 -5.68 -8.92
CA TRP A 16 1.82 -6.36 -10.18
C TRP A 16 0.85 -7.54 -10.29
N LEU A 17 -0.07 -7.40 -11.23
CA LEU A 17 -1.05 -8.43 -11.56
C LEU A 17 -0.44 -9.43 -12.54
N GLY A 18 -0.89 -10.67 -12.45
CA GLY A 18 -0.66 -11.67 -13.50
C GLY A 18 -1.90 -11.85 -14.37
N THR A 19 -1.86 -12.86 -15.22
CA THR A 19 -2.98 -13.22 -16.10
C THR A 19 -4.21 -13.66 -15.31
N CYS A 20 -5.33 -12.98 -15.51
CA CYS A 20 -6.60 -13.35 -14.93
C CYS A 20 -7.17 -14.59 -15.62
N THR A 21 -7.98 -15.37 -14.91
CA THR A 21 -8.65 -16.53 -15.50
C THR A 21 -10.10 -16.63 -15.06
N GLY A 22 -10.95 -17.25 -15.87
CA GLY A 22 -12.39 -17.28 -15.64
C GLY A 22 -13.10 -16.05 -16.23
N SER A 23 -14.42 -16.11 -16.25
CA SER A 23 -15.29 -15.09 -16.83
C SER A 23 -16.11 -14.43 -15.72
N SER A 24 -16.32 -13.11 -15.75
CA SER A 24 -17.12 -12.33 -14.79
C SER A 24 -16.56 -12.19 -13.36
N VAL A 25 -15.28 -11.85 -13.23
CA VAL A 25 -14.65 -11.64 -11.92
C VAL A 25 -14.50 -10.14 -11.67
N LEU A 26 -15.11 -9.63 -10.60
CA LEU A 26 -14.83 -8.29 -10.09
C LEU A 26 -14.10 -8.39 -8.76
N VAL A 27 -12.94 -7.73 -8.64
CA VAL A 27 -12.10 -7.77 -7.43
C VAL A 27 -11.91 -6.38 -6.86
N GLU A 28 -12.32 -6.22 -5.59
CA GLU A 28 -12.05 -5.01 -4.82
C GLU A 28 -10.83 -5.21 -3.91
N VAL A 29 -9.78 -4.42 -4.13
CA VAL A 29 -8.56 -4.45 -3.31
C VAL A 29 -8.43 -3.18 -2.50
N LYS A 30 -8.52 -3.31 -1.17
CA LYS A 30 -8.26 -2.23 -0.22
C LYS A 30 -6.81 -2.26 0.24
N VAL A 31 -6.24 -1.08 0.41
CA VAL A 31 -5.01 -0.84 1.16
C VAL A 31 -5.40 -0.50 2.59
N GLU A 32 -4.91 -1.30 3.53
CA GLU A 32 -5.18 -1.11 4.94
C GLU A 32 -3.89 -0.91 5.73
N ALA A 33 -3.95 -0.08 6.76
CA ALA A 33 -2.86 0.14 7.70
C ALA A 33 -3.23 -0.26 9.11
N SER A 34 -2.23 -0.70 9.87
CA SER A 34 -2.30 -0.93 11.31
C SER A 34 -1.15 -0.20 11.99
N ILE A 35 -1.51 0.67 12.92
CA ILE A 35 -0.57 1.42 13.77
C ILE A 35 -0.32 0.73 15.11
N ASP A 36 -1.01 -0.37 15.39
CA ASP A 36 -1.05 -1.09 16.68
C ASP A 36 -0.43 -2.50 16.58
N GLY A 37 0.58 -2.66 15.72
CA GLY A 37 1.32 -3.91 15.59
C GLY A 37 0.58 -5.02 14.84
N GLY A 38 -0.52 -4.69 14.15
CA GLY A 38 -1.33 -5.62 13.36
C GLY A 38 -2.61 -6.09 14.07
N SER A 39 -3.02 -5.44 15.15
CA SER A 39 -4.21 -5.85 15.92
C SER A 39 -5.49 -5.34 15.26
N ASN A 40 -5.49 -4.10 14.77
CA ASN A 40 -6.57 -3.51 14.00
C ASN A 40 -6.04 -2.91 12.70
N TYR A 41 -6.78 -3.15 11.62
CA TYR A 41 -6.51 -2.59 10.30
C TYR A 41 -7.63 -1.65 9.89
N TYR A 42 -7.26 -0.49 9.36
CA TYR A 42 -8.20 0.48 8.82
C TYR A 42 -7.83 0.88 7.40
N HIS A 43 -8.85 1.23 6.63
CA HIS A 43 -8.73 1.57 5.21
C HIS A 43 -8.00 2.90 5.02
N ILE A 44 -6.94 2.90 4.19
CA ILE A 44 -6.15 4.09 3.85
C ILE A 44 -6.13 4.41 2.35
N GLY A 45 -6.67 3.52 1.52
CA GLY A 45 -6.81 3.72 0.08
C GLY A 45 -7.34 2.46 -0.61
N GLN A 46 -7.79 2.58 -1.85
CA GLN A 46 -8.39 1.48 -2.60
C GLN A 46 -7.98 1.55 -4.07
N PHE A 47 -7.65 0.40 -4.66
CA PHE A 47 -7.44 0.28 -6.10
C PHE A 47 -8.78 0.39 -6.85
N PRO A 48 -8.78 0.73 -8.14
CA PRO A 48 -9.97 0.54 -8.97
C PRO A 48 -10.49 -0.90 -8.84
N ILE A 49 -11.78 -1.10 -9.09
CA ILE A 49 -12.32 -2.45 -9.23
C ILE A 49 -11.60 -3.09 -10.40
N LEU A 50 -11.02 -4.27 -10.16
CA LEU A 50 -10.30 -5.03 -11.18
C LEU A 50 -11.24 -6.03 -11.83
N ASP A 51 -11.12 -6.20 -13.13
CA ASP A 51 -11.87 -7.19 -13.90
C ASP A 51 -10.94 -8.11 -14.72
N GLU A 52 -11.53 -8.98 -15.53
CA GLU A 52 -10.77 -9.89 -16.42
C GLU A 52 -9.98 -9.19 -17.53
N ASP A 53 -10.22 -7.90 -17.81
CA ASP A 53 -9.46 -7.14 -18.81
C ASP A 53 -8.20 -6.50 -18.21
N ASP A 54 -8.04 -6.50 -16.88
CA ASP A 54 -6.89 -5.99 -16.13
C ASP A 54 -5.71 -7.00 -16.05
N ASP A 55 -5.45 -7.71 -17.15
CA ASP A 55 -4.44 -8.75 -17.25
C ASP A 55 -3.01 -8.22 -17.37
N ASP A 56 -2.10 -8.82 -16.59
CA ASP A 56 -0.65 -8.59 -16.69
C ASP A 56 -0.24 -7.09 -16.59
N ILE A 57 -1.02 -6.31 -15.84
CA ILE A 57 -0.76 -4.88 -15.61
C ILE A 57 -0.08 -4.61 -14.27
N GLU A 58 0.59 -3.46 -14.18
CA GLU A 58 1.02 -2.87 -12.92
C GLU A 58 0.14 -1.66 -12.59
N ILE A 59 -0.47 -1.66 -11.41
CA ILE A 59 -1.28 -0.54 -10.92
C ILE A 59 -0.68 0.02 -9.64
N ALA A 60 -0.76 1.34 -9.51
CA ALA A 60 -0.16 2.08 -8.41
C ALA A 60 -1.19 3.00 -7.73
N ARG A 61 -1.13 3.10 -6.40
CA ARG A 61 -1.99 3.97 -5.61
C ARG A 61 -1.17 4.74 -4.56
N PRO A 62 -1.15 6.09 -4.60
CA PRO A 62 -0.59 6.87 -3.51
C PRO A 62 -1.52 6.79 -2.29
N VAL A 63 -0.94 6.57 -1.13
CA VAL A 63 -1.65 6.50 0.16
C VAL A 63 -0.86 7.24 1.24
N TYR A 64 -1.57 7.79 2.21
CA TYR A 64 -0.93 8.34 3.40
C TYR A 64 -0.73 7.21 4.42
N ILE A 65 0.52 6.99 4.81
CA ILE A 65 0.91 6.01 5.82
C ILE A 65 1.05 6.73 7.17
N PRO A 66 0.16 6.42 8.13
CA PRO A 66 0.18 7.06 9.44
C PRO A 66 1.37 6.59 10.26
N LYS A 67 1.85 7.44 11.17
CA LYS A 67 2.88 7.04 12.14
C LYS A 67 2.39 5.89 13.03
N PRO A 68 3.29 5.02 13.50
CA PRO A 68 2.93 3.99 14.47
C PRO A 68 2.40 4.61 15.77
N ALA A 69 1.51 3.88 16.46
CA ALA A 69 1.02 4.27 17.78
C ALA A 69 2.16 4.20 18.81
N SER A 70 1.97 4.87 19.95
CA SER A 70 2.96 4.82 21.04
C SER A 70 3.27 3.37 21.45
N GLY A 71 4.56 3.05 21.58
CA GLY A 71 5.03 1.71 21.88
C GLY A 71 5.14 0.77 20.67
N GLN A 72 4.78 1.20 19.47
CA GLN A 72 5.01 0.46 18.23
C GLN A 72 6.19 1.02 17.46
N THR A 73 6.95 0.15 16.82
CA THR A 73 8.13 0.52 16.02
C THR A 73 7.83 0.61 14.53
N VAL A 74 6.69 0.05 14.08
CA VAL A 74 6.31 -0.05 12.67
C VAL A 74 4.81 0.15 12.46
N THR A 75 4.45 0.80 11.35
CA THR A 75 3.10 0.74 10.78
C THR A 75 3.07 -0.41 9.79
N LYS A 76 2.13 -1.35 9.95
CA LYS A 76 1.93 -2.45 9.00
C LYS A 76 0.97 -2.02 7.92
N VAL A 77 1.29 -2.29 6.66
CA VAL A 77 0.41 -2.06 5.52
C VAL A 77 0.12 -3.39 4.84
N ARG A 78 -1.13 -3.63 4.44
CA ARG A 78 -1.53 -4.84 3.73
C ARG A 78 -2.50 -4.53 2.61
N LEU A 79 -2.57 -5.46 1.66
CA LEU A 79 -3.64 -5.54 0.66
C LEU A 79 -4.72 -6.50 1.17
N ASN A 80 -5.97 -6.08 1.11
CA ASN A 80 -7.12 -6.87 1.52
C ASN A 80 -8.11 -6.98 0.35
N THR A 81 -8.36 -8.21 -0.10
CA THR A 81 -9.36 -8.48 -1.14
C THR A 81 -10.73 -8.62 -0.49
N VAL A 82 -11.62 -7.67 -0.75
CA VAL A 82 -12.86 -7.47 0.02
C VAL A 82 -14.04 -8.21 -0.58
N SER A 83 -14.09 -8.33 -1.90
CA SER A 83 -15.14 -9.04 -2.62
C SER A 83 -14.55 -9.70 -3.87
N SER A 84 -15.00 -10.92 -4.15
CA SER A 84 -14.79 -11.63 -5.41
C SER A 84 -16.12 -12.25 -5.83
N ALA A 85 -16.69 -11.81 -6.94
CA ALA A 85 -17.81 -12.51 -7.57
C ALA A 85 -17.26 -13.63 -8.47
N GLY A 86 -17.79 -14.85 -8.37
CA GLY A 86 -17.28 -16.04 -9.08
C GLY A 86 -16.68 -17.09 -8.15
N THR A 87 -16.65 -18.35 -8.57
CA THR A 87 -16.30 -19.51 -7.70
C THR A 87 -14.84 -19.59 -7.28
N THR A 88 -13.96 -18.66 -7.66
CA THR A 88 -12.59 -18.49 -7.16
C THR A 88 -12.11 -17.11 -7.61
N PRO A 89 -11.44 -16.30 -6.77
CA PRO A 89 -10.79 -15.09 -7.28
C PRO A 89 -9.65 -15.50 -8.21
N VAL A 90 -9.61 -14.96 -9.43
CA VAL A 90 -8.49 -15.20 -10.34
C VAL A 90 -7.88 -13.93 -10.89
N VAL A 91 -7.78 -12.89 -10.08
CA VAL A 91 -6.85 -11.79 -10.38
C VAL A 91 -5.58 -12.08 -9.57
N PRO A 92 -4.58 -12.79 -10.14
CA PRO A 92 -3.37 -13.15 -9.39
C PRO A 92 -2.55 -11.89 -9.10
N VAL A 93 -2.18 -11.70 -7.84
CA VAL A 93 -1.21 -10.68 -7.44
C VAL A 93 0.16 -11.35 -7.37
N ASN A 94 0.99 -11.13 -8.38
CA ASN A 94 2.33 -11.73 -8.47
C ASN A 94 3.28 -11.10 -7.46
N ALA A 95 3.18 -9.78 -7.29
CA ALA A 95 3.96 -9.04 -6.31
C ALA A 95 3.23 -7.76 -5.90
N ALA A 96 3.56 -7.26 -4.71
CA ALA A 96 3.15 -5.95 -4.25
C ALA A 96 4.32 -5.24 -3.56
N TYR A 97 4.44 -3.95 -3.79
CA TYR A 97 5.52 -3.12 -3.29
C TYR A 97 4.96 -1.90 -2.55
N LEU A 98 5.67 -1.49 -1.51
CA LEU A 98 5.41 -0.25 -0.78
C LEU A 98 6.63 0.64 -0.88
N GLU A 99 6.46 1.82 -1.46
CA GLU A 99 7.56 2.73 -1.73
C GLU A 99 7.29 4.07 -1.08
N PRO A 100 8.16 4.53 -0.16
CA PRO A 100 8.00 5.86 0.41
C PRO A 100 8.14 6.92 -0.69
N LEU A 101 7.17 7.82 -0.79
CA LEU A 101 7.25 9.02 -1.62
C LEU A 101 8.04 10.06 -0.82
N VAL A 102 9.35 10.07 -1.04
CA VAL A 102 10.21 11.10 -0.49
C VAL A 102 10.06 12.36 -1.35
N SER A 103 9.71 13.48 -0.74
CA SER A 103 9.72 14.77 -1.43
C SER A 103 11.18 15.18 -1.69
N LEU A 104 11.66 15.00 -2.92
CA LEU A 104 13.03 15.37 -3.33
C LEU A 104 13.27 16.89 -3.37
N GLY A 105 12.25 17.72 -3.09
CA GLY A 105 12.32 19.17 -3.21
C GLY A 105 12.69 19.91 -1.93
N ILE A 106 13.07 19.22 -0.85
CA ILE A 106 13.38 19.86 0.45
C ILE A 106 14.86 19.63 0.82
N PRO A 107 15.63 20.69 1.16
CA PRO A 107 17.06 20.60 1.44
C PRO A 107 17.46 19.58 2.53
N GLY A 108 16.54 19.23 3.43
CA GLY A 108 16.78 18.22 4.48
C GLY A 108 16.83 16.78 3.97
N VAL A 109 16.21 16.50 2.82
CA VAL A 109 16.17 15.15 2.25
C VAL A 109 17.52 14.72 1.70
N ASP A 110 18.32 15.62 1.12
CA ASP A 110 19.68 15.28 0.65
C ASP A 110 20.59 14.81 1.80
N ALA A 111 20.44 15.43 2.98
CA ALA A 111 21.21 15.05 4.17
C ALA A 111 20.80 13.66 4.69
N GLU A 112 19.51 13.36 4.75
CA GLU A 112 19.02 12.05 5.20
C GLU A 112 19.19 10.95 4.15
N LEU A 113 19.12 11.28 2.86
CA LEU A 113 19.37 10.33 1.76
C LEU A 113 20.83 9.87 1.77
N THR A 114 21.77 10.79 2.03
CA THR A 114 23.20 10.46 2.18
C THR A 114 23.41 9.44 3.31
N VAL A 115 22.78 9.66 4.47
CA VAL A 115 22.85 8.75 5.63
C VAL A 115 22.11 7.42 5.39
N GLY A 116 20.98 7.46 4.67
CA GLY A 116 20.20 6.27 4.32
C GLY A 116 20.93 5.36 3.34
N VAL A 117 21.57 5.94 2.32
CA VAL A 117 22.35 5.20 1.31
C VAL A 117 23.60 4.57 1.93
N GLU A 118 24.28 5.24 2.87
CA GLU A 118 25.42 4.65 3.59
C GLU A 118 25.04 3.42 4.41
N LYS A 119 23.79 3.31 4.88
CA LYS A 119 23.30 2.13 5.63
C LYS A 119 22.86 0.97 4.74
N LEU A 120 22.87 1.15 3.42
CA LEU A 120 22.51 0.15 2.42
C LEU A 120 23.73 -0.60 1.84
N ILE A 121 24.96 -0.25 2.25
CA ILE A 121 26.24 -0.86 1.82
C ILE A 121 26.78 -1.80 2.90
#